data_AF-A0A401FZN4-F1
#
_entry.id   AF-A0A401FZN4-F1
#
_cell.length_a   1.000
_cell.length_b   1.000
_cell.length_c   1.000
_cell.angle_alpha   90.00
_cell.angle_beta   90.00
_cell.angle_gamma   90.00
#
_symmetry.space_group_name_H-M   'P 1'
#
loop_
_entity.id
_entity.type
_entity.pdbx_description
1 polymer ?
#
loop_
_entity_poly.entity_id
_entity_poly.type
_entity_poly.pdbx_seq_one_letter_code
_entity_poly.pdbx_strand_id
1 'polypeptide(L)'
;MKSIVIYLFSILVAATPLSAFADTLILKNGQRIENVEVWEENGSFRCYRFGAMVGYDRADVMRVELKPVARPEANFAEPETGATEPEPTLSAAAFTVTKISDGDTFRATGHGVEIIVRIAGIDAPETGGKRKKKKAQPYGRKAKDRLEEMIMGKVVRLRGYGTGKYNRQIAEVFADGQNAGLELVRQGLAEVYSGKMSPGFDAAPYRKAEQQARQYRKGIWSLGNLYVSPAKWRKR
;
A
#
# COMPACT_ATOMS: atom_id res chain seq x y z
N MET A 1 46.85 14.32 -38.42
CA MET A 1 46.13 14.96 -37.30
C MET A 1 44.96 14.04 -36.93
N LYS A 2 45.05 13.33 -35.80
CA LYS A 2 43.96 12.50 -35.27
C LYS A 2 43.46 13.17 -33.99
N SER A 3 42.26 13.74 -34.03
CA SER A 3 41.66 14.41 -32.87
C SER A 3 41.01 13.37 -31.97
N ILE A 4 41.48 13.29 -30.72
CA ILE A 4 40.91 12.49 -29.65
C ILE A 4 39.75 13.30 -29.04
N VAL A 5 38.54 12.76 -29.10
CA VAL A 5 37.35 13.33 -28.44
C VAL A 5 37.21 12.66 -27.07
N ILE A 6 37.41 13.42 -26.00
CA ILE A 6 37.22 12.98 -24.61
C ILE A 6 35.75 13.21 -24.26
N TYR A 7 35.00 12.13 -23.99
CA TYR A 7 33.66 12.21 -23.42
C TYR A 7 33.77 12.36 -21.90
N LEU A 8 33.47 13.56 -21.37
CA LEU A 8 33.24 13.77 -19.94
C LEU A 8 31.84 13.26 -19.59
N PHE A 9 31.77 12.13 -18.88
CA PHE A 9 30.56 11.63 -18.23
C PHE A 9 30.28 12.50 -17.00
N SER A 10 29.38 13.49 -17.12
CA SER A 10 28.82 14.18 -15.97
C SER A 10 27.86 13.23 -15.24
N ILE A 11 28.35 12.59 -14.17
CA ILE A 11 27.51 11.89 -13.20
C ILE A 11 26.73 12.97 -12.45
N LEU A 12 25.48 13.21 -12.84
CA LEU A 12 24.56 14.03 -12.08
C LEU A 12 24.12 13.24 -10.83
N VAL A 13 24.84 13.46 -9.74
CA VAL A 13 24.40 13.02 -8.41
C VAL A 13 23.16 13.83 -8.06
N ALA A 14 21.98 13.26 -8.25
CA ALA A 14 20.75 13.83 -7.71
C ALA A 14 20.84 13.74 -6.18
N ALA A 15 21.28 14.83 -5.56
CA ALA A 15 21.16 15.04 -4.12
C ALA A 15 19.68 14.92 -3.77
N THR A 16 19.32 13.90 -3.00
CA THR A 16 17.99 13.82 -2.39
C THR A 16 17.85 15.01 -1.44
N PRO A 17 16.94 15.96 -1.67
CA PRO A 17 16.69 16.97 -0.66
C PRO A 17 16.05 16.25 0.53
N LEU A 18 16.74 16.32 1.66
CA LEU A 18 16.19 15.99 2.97
C LEU A 18 15.16 17.08 3.28
N SER A 19 13.94 16.94 2.78
CA SER A 19 12.93 17.97 2.91
C SER A 19 11.67 17.48 3.59
N ALA A 20 11.34 18.16 4.68
CA ALA A 20 10.05 18.11 5.32
C ALA A 20 9.04 18.87 4.45
N PHE A 21 8.60 18.28 3.33
CA PHE A 21 7.55 18.84 2.49
C PHE A 21 6.19 18.26 2.84
N ALA A 22 5.19 19.13 2.95
CA ALA A 22 3.81 18.70 3.03
C ALA A 22 2.89 19.85 2.61
N ASP A 23 2.93 20.20 1.33
CA ASP A 23 1.90 21.05 0.74
C ASP A 23 0.56 20.33 0.76
N THR A 24 -0.52 21.09 0.66
CA THR A 24 -1.87 20.56 0.49
C THR A 24 -2.46 21.04 -0.82
N LEU A 25 -2.75 20.11 -1.72
CA LEU A 25 -3.41 20.41 -2.98
C LEU A 25 -4.93 20.32 -2.79
N ILE A 26 -5.62 21.44 -2.98
CA ILE A 26 -7.06 21.57 -2.82
C ILE A 26 -7.72 21.47 -4.20
N LEU A 27 -8.55 20.45 -4.40
CA LEU A 27 -9.28 20.23 -5.64
C LEU A 27 -10.63 20.95 -5.63
N LYS A 28 -11.15 21.32 -6.82
CA LYS A 28 -12.45 21.99 -6.98
C LYS A 28 -13.64 21.14 -6.48
N ASN A 29 -13.48 19.82 -6.43
CA ASN A 29 -14.47 18.91 -5.86
C ASN A 29 -14.46 18.86 -4.31
N GLY A 30 -13.66 19.72 -3.66
CA GLY A 30 -13.53 19.78 -2.21
C GLY A 30 -12.54 18.79 -1.60
N GLN A 31 -11.95 17.89 -2.41
CA GLN A 31 -10.95 16.95 -1.93
C GLN A 31 -9.63 17.67 -1.58
N ARG A 32 -9.09 17.37 -0.40
CA ARG A 32 -7.79 17.86 0.08
C ARG A 32 -6.73 16.77 -0.04
N ILE A 33 -5.66 17.04 -0.75
CA ILE A 33 -4.52 16.15 -0.91
C ILE A 33 -3.39 16.68 -0.04
N GLU A 34 -3.32 16.19 1.19
CA GLU A 34 -2.38 16.68 2.20
C GLU A 34 -1.05 15.93 2.17
N ASN A 35 -0.01 16.58 2.69
CA ASN A 35 1.32 16.03 2.88
C ASN A 35 1.96 15.52 1.60
N VAL A 36 1.87 16.32 0.54
CA VAL A 36 2.47 16.04 -0.76
C VAL A 36 3.47 17.12 -1.13
N GLU A 37 4.52 16.73 -1.83
CA GLU A 37 5.34 17.67 -2.59
C GLU A 37 4.67 17.87 -3.95
N VAL A 38 4.30 19.12 -4.24
CA VAL A 38 3.57 19.46 -5.47
C VAL A 38 4.47 20.31 -6.36
N TRP A 39 4.58 19.95 -7.63
CA TRP A 39 5.19 20.79 -8.65
C TRP A 39 4.28 20.89 -9.86
N GLU A 40 4.46 21.92 -10.67
CA GLU A 40 3.72 22.09 -11.92
C GLU A 40 4.56 21.60 -13.10
N GLU A 41 3.98 20.78 -13.97
CA GLU A 41 4.65 20.24 -15.16
C GLU A 41 3.63 20.08 -16.29
N ASN A 42 3.91 20.70 -17.44
CA ASN A 42 3.09 20.62 -18.66
C ASN A 42 1.59 20.97 -18.44
N GLY A 43 1.29 21.97 -17.60
CA GLY A 43 -0.08 22.41 -17.35
C GLY A 43 -0.88 21.55 -16.37
N SER A 44 -0.23 20.59 -15.70
CA SER A 44 -0.81 19.80 -14.62
C SER A 44 0.04 19.92 -13.34
N PHE A 45 -0.61 19.89 -12.19
CA PHE A 45 0.06 19.72 -10.91
C PHE A 45 0.41 18.24 -10.72
N ARG A 46 1.67 17.96 -10.41
CA ARG A 46 2.22 16.64 -10.14
C ARG A 46 2.54 16.51 -8.66
N CYS A 47 2.34 15.32 -8.12
CA CYS A 47 2.83 14.95 -6.80
C CYS A 47 3.08 13.45 -6.69
N TYR A 48 3.92 13.02 -5.77
CA TYR A 48 4.09 11.60 -5.46
C TYR A 48 3.02 11.12 -4.47
N ARG A 49 2.19 10.16 -4.89
CA ARG A 49 1.21 9.48 -4.04
C ARG A 49 1.09 8.01 -4.42
N PHE A 50 0.81 7.17 -3.42
CA PHE A 50 0.63 5.73 -3.63
C PHE A 50 1.85 5.06 -4.28
N GLY A 51 3.05 5.58 -4.03
CA GLY A 51 4.30 5.10 -4.62
C GLY A 51 4.45 5.42 -6.11
N ALA A 52 3.62 6.30 -6.67
CA ALA A 52 3.67 6.71 -8.07
C ALA A 52 3.52 8.23 -8.20
N MET A 53 3.86 8.77 -9.37
CA MET A 53 3.54 10.15 -9.71
C MET A 53 2.07 10.23 -10.14
N VAL A 54 1.32 11.10 -9.48
CA VAL A 54 -0.07 11.42 -9.82
C VAL A 54 -0.11 12.82 -10.42
N GLY A 55 -0.86 12.99 -11.52
CA GLY A 55 -1.14 14.28 -12.11
C GLY A 55 -2.58 14.73 -11.86
N TYR A 56 -2.76 16.02 -11.60
CA TYR A 56 -4.04 16.72 -11.51
C TYR A 56 -4.01 17.87 -12.50
N ASP A 57 -4.99 17.94 -13.40
CA ASP A 57 -5.03 19.04 -14.35
C ASP A 57 -5.24 20.37 -13.62
N ARG A 58 -4.57 21.43 -14.10
CA ARG A 58 -4.69 22.76 -13.51
C ARG A 58 -6.14 23.23 -13.41
N ALA A 59 -7.00 22.78 -14.34
CA ALA A 59 -8.43 23.07 -14.33
C ALA A 59 -9.17 22.47 -13.13
N ASP A 60 -8.67 21.40 -12.52
CA ASP A 60 -9.29 20.70 -11.38
C ASP A 60 -8.73 21.14 -10.03
N VAL A 61 -7.58 21.82 -10.03
CA VAL A 61 -6.92 22.33 -8.82
C VAL A 61 -7.45 23.73 -8.48
N MET A 62 -8.01 23.88 -7.29
CA MET A 62 -8.48 25.17 -6.78
C MET A 62 -7.31 26.02 -6.27
N ARG A 63 -6.44 25.44 -5.43
CA ARG A 63 -5.21 26.08 -4.94
C ARG A 63 -4.27 25.06 -4.28
N VAL A 64 -3.01 25.43 -4.12
CA VAL A 64 -2.02 24.69 -3.31
C VAL A 64 -1.74 25.50 -2.04
N GLU A 65 -1.97 24.90 -0.87
CA GLU A 65 -1.62 25.46 0.44
C GLU A 65 -0.21 24.95 0.82
N LEU A 66 0.79 25.81 0.74
CA LEU A 66 2.14 25.49 1.20
C LEU A 66 2.16 25.48 2.73
N LYS A 67 2.68 24.42 3.38
CA LYS A 67 2.92 24.49 4.83
C LYS A 67 4.01 25.54 5.09
N PRO A 68 3.81 26.50 6.02
CA PRO A 68 4.83 27.49 6.31
C PRO A 68 6.09 26.77 6.81
N VAL A 69 7.24 27.10 6.20
CA VAL A 69 8.55 26.63 6.65
C VAL A 69 8.75 27.17 8.06
N ALA A 70 8.64 26.32 9.07
CA ALA A 70 9.06 26.67 10.41
C ALA A 70 10.57 26.94 10.36
N ARG A 71 10.94 28.22 10.30
CA ARG A 71 12.30 28.66 10.59
C ARG A 71 12.53 28.32 12.07
N PRO A 72 13.64 27.66 12.44
CA PRO A 72 13.89 27.39 13.85
C PRO A 72 14.26 28.73 14.51
N GLU A 73 13.27 29.45 15.04
CA GLU A 73 13.55 30.46 16.05
C GLU A 73 13.73 29.72 17.37
N ALA A 74 14.95 29.82 17.90
CA ALA A 74 15.31 29.32 19.20
C ALA A 74 14.49 30.06 20.26
N ASN A 75 13.40 29.44 20.73
CA ASN A 75 12.75 29.81 21.97
C ASN A 75 12.43 28.54 22.74
N PHE A 76 13.21 28.30 23.79
CA PHE A 76 12.87 27.40 24.87
C PHE A 76 11.68 28.02 25.62
N ALA A 77 10.49 27.44 25.47
CA ALA A 77 9.39 27.62 26.39
C ALA A 77 8.79 26.24 26.68
N GLU A 78 8.54 26.00 27.96
CA GLU A 78 8.10 24.74 28.58
C GLU A 78 6.75 24.21 28.03
N PRO A 79 6.45 22.91 28.19
CA PRO A 79 5.31 22.29 27.56
C PRO A 79 4.04 22.51 28.38
N GLU A 80 3.16 23.39 27.90
CA GLU A 80 1.79 23.47 28.39
C GLU A 80 0.98 22.30 27.80
N THR A 81 0.46 21.51 28.72
CA THR A 81 -0.37 20.33 28.56
C THR A 81 -1.68 20.58 27.81
N GLY A 82 -2.10 19.60 27.01
CA GLY A 82 -3.51 19.43 26.63
C GLY A 82 -3.84 19.73 25.18
N ALA A 83 -3.44 18.84 24.28
CA ALA A 83 -4.10 18.71 22.98
C ALA A 83 -4.17 17.21 22.64
N THR A 84 -5.38 16.66 22.71
CA THR A 84 -5.76 15.35 22.19
C THR A 84 -5.21 15.16 20.78
N GLU A 85 -4.41 14.11 20.58
CA GLU A 85 -3.91 13.71 19.27
C GLU A 85 -5.10 13.56 18.30
N PRO A 86 -5.04 14.14 17.09
CA PRO A 86 -6.12 13.98 16.12
C PRO A 86 -6.20 12.52 15.68
N GLU A 87 -7.33 11.87 15.97
CA GLU A 87 -7.75 10.59 15.42
C GLU A 87 -7.52 10.56 13.89
N PRO A 88 -6.88 9.51 13.34
CA PRO A 88 -6.51 9.47 11.93
C PRO A 88 -7.77 9.39 11.06
N THR A 89 -8.23 10.56 10.60
CA THR A 89 -9.38 10.67 9.70
C THR A 89 -8.87 10.42 8.27
N LEU A 90 -8.55 9.17 7.96
CA LEU A 90 -8.13 8.77 6.63
C LEU A 90 -9.34 8.82 5.68
N SER A 91 -9.38 9.83 4.81
CA SER A 91 -10.07 9.74 3.53
C SER A 91 -9.52 8.51 2.78
N ALA A 92 -10.16 7.35 2.95
CA ALA A 92 -9.75 6.11 2.31
C ALA A 92 -9.86 6.27 0.79
N ALA A 93 -8.72 6.34 0.11
CA ALA A 93 -8.66 6.49 -1.33
C ALA A 93 -9.32 5.28 -2.02
N ALA A 94 -10.15 5.57 -3.02
CA ALA A 94 -10.96 4.58 -3.72
C ALA A 94 -10.28 4.19 -5.04
N PHE A 95 -10.16 2.88 -5.30
CA PHE A 95 -9.56 2.35 -6.52
C PHE A 95 -10.41 1.22 -7.08
N THR A 96 -10.49 1.10 -8.41
CA THR A 96 -11.14 -0.03 -9.08
C THR A 96 -10.14 -1.16 -9.28
N VAL A 97 -10.47 -2.36 -8.78
CA VAL A 97 -9.60 -3.53 -8.90
C VAL A 97 -9.62 -4.07 -10.32
N THR A 98 -8.45 -4.17 -10.94
CA THR A 98 -8.29 -4.57 -12.35
C THR A 98 -7.72 -5.97 -12.53
N LYS A 99 -7.01 -6.51 -11.52
CA LYS A 99 -6.41 -7.84 -11.61
C LYS A 99 -6.04 -8.42 -10.24
N ILE A 100 -6.36 -9.70 -10.02
CA ILE A 100 -5.86 -10.45 -8.87
C ILE A 100 -4.64 -11.29 -9.29
N SER A 101 -3.53 -11.12 -8.55
CA SER A 101 -2.30 -11.87 -8.81
C SER A 101 -2.31 -13.21 -8.08
N ASP A 102 -2.58 -13.18 -6.77
CA ASP A 102 -2.69 -14.31 -5.86
C ASP A 102 -3.63 -13.96 -4.70
N GLY A 103 -3.64 -14.76 -3.62
CA GLY A 103 -4.56 -14.57 -2.49
C GLY A 103 -4.28 -13.36 -1.59
N ASP A 104 -3.25 -12.55 -1.84
CA ASP A 104 -2.98 -11.34 -1.04
C ASP A 104 -2.44 -10.15 -1.85
N THR A 105 -2.32 -10.28 -3.17
CA THR A 105 -1.77 -9.25 -4.04
C THR A 105 -2.66 -9.00 -5.26
N PHE A 106 -2.97 -7.73 -5.54
CA PHE A 106 -3.79 -7.31 -6.68
C PHE A 106 -3.31 -5.99 -7.30
N ARG A 107 -3.86 -5.65 -8.45
CA ARG A 107 -3.71 -4.34 -9.11
C ARG A 107 -5.02 -3.59 -9.08
N ALA A 108 -4.93 -2.28 -8.92
CA ALA A 108 -6.08 -1.40 -8.95
C ALA A 108 -5.71 -0.08 -9.62
N THR A 109 -6.71 0.57 -10.19
CA THR A 109 -6.58 1.84 -10.91
C THR A 109 -7.49 2.89 -10.31
N GLY A 110 -7.01 4.12 -10.24
CA GLY A 110 -7.73 5.23 -9.62
C GLY A 110 -6.83 6.44 -9.54
N HIS A 111 -7.43 7.63 -9.53
CA HIS A 111 -6.66 8.89 -9.45
C HIS A 111 -5.56 9.00 -10.52
N GLY A 112 -5.82 8.54 -11.75
CA GLY A 112 -4.87 8.60 -12.87
C GLY A 112 -3.66 7.65 -12.77
N VAL A 113 -3.62 6.73 -11.80
CA VAL A 113 -2.51 5.78 -11.63
C VAL A 113 -2.97 4.34 -11.53
N GLU A 114 -2.10 3.41 -11.93
CA GLU A 114 -2.20 1.99 -11.57
C GLU A 114 -1.27 1.70 -10.39
N ILE A 115 -1.82 1.05 -9.36
CA ILE A 115 -1.07 0.62 -8.18
C ILE A 115 -1.10 -0.89 -8.03
N ILE A 116 -0.05 -1.44 -7.43
CA ILE A 116 -0.02 -2.83 -6.96
C ILE A 116 -0.22 -2.79 -5.45
N VAL A 117 -1.20 -3.53 -4.94
CA VAL A 117 -1.54 -3.59 -3.52
C VAL A 117 -1.20 -4.98 -2.98
N ARG A 118 -0.52 -5.01 -1.83
CA ARG A 118 -0.35 -6.18 -0.98
C ARG A 118 -1.20 -5.98 0.27
N ILE A 119 -2.10 -6.91 0.55
CA ILE A 119 -3.01 -6.82 1.70
C ILE A 119 -2.19 -6.84 2.99
N ALA A 120 -2.46 -5.88 3.87
CA ALA A 120 -1.77 -5.73 5.14
C ALA A 120 -2.07 -6.90 6.09
N GLY A 121 -1.06 -7.33 6.84
CA GLY A 121 -1.22 -8.28 7.95
C GLY A 121 -1.45 -9.74 7.58
N ILE A 122 -1.49 -10.11 6.29
CA ILE A 122 -1.74 -11.48 5.85
C ILE A 122 -0.67 -12.01 4.90
N ASP A 123 -0.55 -13.33 4.81
CA ASP A 123 0.23 -14.03 3.80
C ASP A 123 -0.58 -15.22 3.27
N ALA A 124 -0.88 -15.21 1.96
CA ALA A 124 -1.67 -16.25 1.32
C ALA A 124 -0.78 -17.33 0.67
N PRO A 125 -1.26 -18.58 0.53
CA PRO A 125 -0.52 -19.64 -0.16
C PRO A 125 -0.22 -19.28 -1.62
N GLU A 126 0.99 -19.60 -2.09
CA GLU A 126 1.43 -19.24 -3.44
C GLU A 126 0.61 -19.97 -4.52
N THR A 127 0.10 -19.24 -5.53
CA THR A 127 -0.58 -19.84 -6.69
C THR A 127 0.36 -20.55 -7.67
N GLY A 128 1.67 -20.48 -7.43
CA GLY A 128 2.71 -20.95 -8.35
C GLY A 128 2.92 -20.00 -9.54
N GLY A 129 3.85 -20.34 -10.44
CA GLY A 129 4.08 -19.52 -11.63
C GLY A 129 5.11 -20.07 -12.61
N LYS A 130 4.83 -19.91 -13.91
CA LYS A 130 5.67 -20.39 -15.02
C LYS A 130 7.06 -19.75 -15.05
N ARG A 131 7.15 -18.44 -14.77
CA ARG A 131 8.39 -17.64 -14.90
C ARG A 131 9.52 -18.03 -13.93
N LYS A 132 9.25 -18.81 -12.88
CA LYS A 132 10.26 -19.20 -11.88
C LYS A 132 10.18 -20.68 -11.47
N LYS A 133 9.46 -21.51 -12.23
CA LYS A 133 9.09 -22.89 -11.83
C LYS A 133 8.60 -22.98 -10.37
N LYS A 134 7.93 -21.93 -9.88
CA LYS A 134 7.44 -21.87 -8.50
C LYS A 134 6.30 -22.85 -8.35
N LYS A 135 6.44 -23.80 -7.41
CA LYS A 135 5.38 -24.76 -7.08
C LYS A 135 4.20 -24.04 -6.45
N ALA A 136 3.00 -24.38 -6.89
CA ALA A 136 1.77 -23.95 -6.24
C ALA A 136 1.63 -24.61 -4.86
N GLN A 137 1.10 -23.87 -3.90
CA GLN A 137 0.74 -24.41 -2.60
C GLN A 137 -0.70 -24.91 -2.59
N PRO A 138 -1.01 -25.94 -1.78
CA PRO A 138 -2.39 -26.21 -1.38
C PRO A 138 -3.11 -24.93 -0.96
N TYR A 139 -4.38 -24.80 -1.34
CA TYR A 139 -5.22 -23.60 -1.13
C TYR A 139 -4.81 -22.31 -1.85
N GLY A 140 -3.66 -22.25 -2.55
CA GLY A 140 -3.24 -21.00 -3.23
C GLY A 140 -4.24 -20.53 -4.28
N ARG A 141 -4.75 -21.45 -5.10
CA ARG A 141 -5.80 -21.13 -6.09
C ARG A 141 -7.11 -20.72 -5.41
N LYS A 142 -7.54 -21.44 -4.38
CA LYS A 142 -8.77 -21.15 -3.63
C LYS A 142 -8.74 -19.78 -2.95
N ALA A 143 -7.59 -19.40 -2.38
CA ALA A 143 -7.40 -18.07 -1.79
C ALA A 143 -7.50 -16.97 -2.85
N LYS A 144 -6.87 -17.17 -4.00
CA LYS A 144 -6.98 -16.27 -5.15
C LYS A 144 -8.43 -16.13 -5.62
N ASP A 145 -9.13 -17.24 -5.89
CA ASP A 145 -10.49 -17.22 -6.41
C ASP A 145 -11.44 -16.53 -5.42
N ARG A 146 -11.27 -16.77 -4.12
CA ARG A 146 -12.05 -16.08 -3.09
C ARG A 146 -11.79 -14.57 -3.06
N LEU A 147 -10.54 -14.15 -3.26
CA LEU A 147 -10.23 -12.74 -3.37
C LEU A 147 -10.85 -12.13 -4.65
N GLU A 148 -10.79 -12.84 -5.77
CA GLU A 148 -11.46 -12.43 -7.03
C GLU A 148 -12.96 -12.20 -6.81
N GLU A 149 -13.67 -13.14 -6.18
CA GLU A 149 -15.10 -13.01 -5.86
C GLU A 149 -15.41 -11.77 -5.00
N MET A 150 -14.54 -11.47 -4.03
CA MET A 150 -14.79 -10.38 -3.09
C MET A 150 -14.58 -9.00 -3.73
N ILE A 151 -13.54 -8.84 -4.57
CA ILE A 151 -13.08 -7.50 -4.95
C ILE A 151 -12.86 -7.26 -6.45
N MET A 152 -12.81 -8.29 -7.31
CA MET A 152 -12.51 -8.09 -8.74
C MET A 152 -13.56 -7.21 -9.41
N GLY A 153 -13.11 -6.18 -10.15
CA GLY A 153 -13.98 -5.21 -10.82
C GLY A 153 -14.70 -4.23 -9.89
N LYS A 154 -14.55 -4.36 -8.56
CA LYS A 154 -15.18 -3.48 -7.59
C LYS A 154 -14.30 -2.28 -7.23
N VAL A 155 -14.94 -1.24 -6.71
CA VAL A 155 -14.27 -0.14 -6.04
C VAL A 155 -13.90 -0.56 -4.63
N VAL A 156 -12.61 -0.55 -4.31
CA VAL A 156 -12.07 -0.81 -2.98
C VAL A 156 -11.61 0.49 -2.33
N ARG A 157 -11.85 0.60 -1.02
CA ARG A 157 -11.27 1.63 -0.17
C ARG A 157 -10.02 1.07 0.50
N LEU A 158 -8.91 1.80 0.39
CA LEU A 158 -7.64 1.39 0.94
C LEU A 158 -7.30 2.20 2.20
N ARG A 159 -6.98 1.51 3.29
CA ARG A 159 -6.29 2.11 4.43
C ARG A 159 -4.82 1.73 4.36
N GLY A 160 -3.98 2.69 3.97
CA GLY A 160 -2.56 2.47 3.68
C GLY A 160 -1.67 2.46 4.91
N TYR A 161 -0.63 1.65 4.86
CA TYR A 161 0.41 1.47 5.89
C TYR A 161 1.83 1.62 5.30
N GLY A 162 1.94 2.42 4.24
CA GLY A 162 3.18 2.69 3.52
C GLY A 162 3.42 1.79 2.31
N THR A 163 4.60 1.97 1.71
CA THR A 163 5.03 1.26 0.50
C THR A 163 6.02 0.16 0.89
N GLY A 164 5.70 -1.08 0.54
CA GLY A 164 6.56 -2.23 0.76
C GLY A 164 7.59 -2.44 -0.36
N LYS A 165 8.31 -3.56 -0.28
CA LYS A 165 9.25 -3.99 -1.32
C LYS A 165 8.56 -4.10 -2.68
N TYR A 166 9.28 -3.72 -3.74
CA TYR A 166 8.82 -3.71 -5.14
C TYR A 166 7.69 -2.71 -5.42
N ASN A 167 7.68 -1.59 -4.70
CA ASN A 167 6.72 -0.49 -4.90
C ASN A 167 5.25 -0.91 -4.75
N ARG A 168 4.98 -1.88 -3.86
CA ARG A 168 3.63 -2.33 -3.55
C ARG A 168 3.07 -1.51 -2.39
N GLN A 169 1.86 -0.99 -2.54
CA GLN A 169 1.13 -0.37 -1.45
C GLN A 169 0.73 -1.45 -0.44
N ILE A 170 1.07 -1.25 0.83
CA ILE A 170 0.60 -2.12 1.92
C ILE A 170 -0.67 -1.50 2.48
N ALA A 171 -1.80 -2.21 2.39
CA ALA A 171 -3.08 -1.64 2.82
C ALA A 171 -4.06 -2.68 3.36
N GLU A 172 -4.88 -2.28 4.34
CA GLU A 172 -6.17 -2.94 4.54
C GLU A 172 -7.11 -2.58 3.38
N VAL A 173 -7.93 -3.54 2.97
CA VAL A 173 -8.74 -3.45 1.75
C VAL A 173 -10.19 -3.69 2.09
N PHE A 174 -11.01 -2.68 1.84
CA PHE A 174 -12.44 -2.70 2.13
C PHE A 174 -13.24 -2.64 0.83
N ALA A 175 -14.10 -3.62 0.62
CA ALA A 175 -15.09 -3.65 -0.46
C ALA A 175 -16.47 -3.88 0.17
N ASP A 176 -17.47 -3.10 -0.22
CA ASP A 176 -18.86 -3.25 0.28
C ASP A 176 -18.96 -3.28 1.83
N GLY A 177 -18.08 -2.54 2.52
CA GLY A 177 -18.00 -2.51 3.99
C GLY A 177 -17.28 -3.69 4.64
N GLN A 178 -16.82 -4.68 3.87
CA GLN A 178 -16.09 -5.86 4.38
C GLN A 178 -14.57 -5.72 4.18
N ASN A 179 -13.80 -6.07 5.21
CA ASN A 179 -12.34 -6.19 5.12
C ASN A 179 -11.97 -7.53 4.46
N ALA A 180 -11.51 -7.48 3.21
CA ALA A 180 -11.22 -8.67 2.40
C ALA A 180 -10.09 -9.52 3.01
N GLY A 181 -9.06 -8.88 3.58
CA GLY A 181 -7.93 -9.58 4.18
C GLY A 181 -8.32 -10.35 5.44
N LEU A 182 -9.10 -9.72 6.32
CA LEU A 182 -9.61 -10.35 7.53
C LEU A 182 -10.52 -11.53 7.19
N GLU A 183 -11.32 -11.41 6.14
CA GLU A 183 -12.21 -12.48 5.68
C GLU A 183 -11.44 -13.71 5.16
N LEU A 184 -10.34 -13.50 4.42
CA LEU A 184 -9.47 -14.60 4.00
C LEU A 184 -8.88 -15.35 5.19
N VAL A 185 -8.42 -14.63 6.22
CA VAL A 185 -7.91 -15.26 7.46
C VAL A 185 -9.02 -16.04 8.18
N ARG A 186 -10.23 -15.46 8.26
CA ARG A 186 -11.41 -16.09 8.88
C ARG A 186 -11.81 -17.41 8.22
N GLN A 187 -11.65 -17.49 6.90
CA GLN A 187 -11.91 -18.69 6.10
C GLN A 187 -10.72 -19.67 6.06
N GLY A 188 -9.58 -19.33 6.69
CA GLY A 188 -8.36 -20.13 6.65
C GLY A 188 -7.70 -20.16 5.25
N LEU A 189 -7.88 -19.11 4.45
CA LEU A 189 -7.29 -18.97 3.12
C LEU A 189 -6.01 -18.13 3.12
N ALA A 190 -5.66 -17.52 4.26
CA ALA A 190 -4.39 -16.87 4.51
C ALA A 190 -3.99 -17.07 5.99
N GLU A 191 -2.69 -17.01 6.27
CA GLU A 191 -2.18 -16.89 7.64
C GLU A 191 -1.93 -15.41 7.98
N VAL A 192 -1.89 -15.10 9.28
CA VAL A 192 -1.45 -13.79 9.76
C VAL A 192 0.04 -13.67 9.52
N TYR A 193 0.45 -12.56 8.91
CA TYR A 193 1.84 -12.30 8.59
C TYR A 193 2.71 -12.35 9.86
N SER A 194 3.76 -13.17 9.83
CA SER A 194 4.63 -13.42 11.00
C SER A 194 5.84 -12.50 11.11
N GLY A 195 6.05 -11.62 10.12
CA GLY A 195 7.15 -10.65 10.12
C GLY A 195 6.85 -9.38 10.92
N LYS A 196 7.72 -8.37 10.76
CA LYS A 196 7.50 -7.03 11.31
C LYS A 196 6.27 -6.41 10.64
N MET A 197 5.21 -6.16 11.43
CA MET A 197 4.01 -5.47 10.97
C MET A 197 4.31 -4.01 10.63
N SER A 198 3.51 -3.44 9.75
CA SER A 198 3.59 -2.00 9.47
C SER A 198 3.16 -1.19 10.70
N PRO A 199 3.80 -0.03 10.97
CA PRO A 199 3.37 0.87 12.03
C PRO A 199 1.89 1.25 11.90
N GLY A 200 1.15 1.26 13.01
CA GLY A 200 -0.27 1.59 13.05
C GLY A 200 -1.24 0.49 12.62
N PHE A 201 -0.75 -0.68 12.17
CA PHE A 201 -1.63 -1.81 11.82
C PHE A 201 -2.07 -2.59 13.08
N ASP A 202 -3.38 -2.71 13.29
CA ASP A 202 -3.94 -3.54 14.36
C ASP A 202 -4.07 -5.01 13.93
N ALA A 203 -3.17 -5.84 14.46
CA ALA A 203 -3.15 -7.28 14.18
C ALA A 203 -4.11 -8.10 15.07
N ALA A 204 -4.72 -7.53 16.12
CA ALA A 204 -5.51 -8.29 17.08
C ALA A 204 -6.74 -8.98 16.46
N PRO A 205 -7.54 -8.33 15.59
CA PRO A 205 -8.68 -8.98 14.92
C PRO A 205 -8.25 -10.14 14.03
N TYR A 206 -7.13 -9.98 13.33
CA TYR A 206 -6.56 -11.00 12.44
C TYR A 206 -6.08 -12.23 13.23
N ARG A 207 -5.35 -12.03 14.34
CA ARG A 207 -4.90 -13.12 15.20
C ARG A 207 -6.07 -13.90 15.80
N LYS A 208 -7.12 -13.20 16.25
CA LYS A 208 -8.35 -13.83 16.75
C LYS A 208 -9.05 -14.65 15.67
N ALA A 209 -9.18 -14.11 14.46
CA ALA A 209 -9.76 -14.83 13.32
C ALA A 209 -8.94 -16.08 12.95
N GLU A 210 -7.61 -15.98 12.97
CA GLU A 210 -6.73 -17.12 12.70
C GLU A 210 -6.88 -18.21 13.76
N GLN A 211 -6.90 -17.84 15.04
CA GLN A 211 -7.09 -18.79 16.14
C GLN A 211 -8.39 -19.59 15.95
N GLN A 212 -9.49 -18.92 15.60
CA GLN A 212 -10.76 -19.58 15.29
C GLN A 212 -10.64 -20.48 14.06
N ALA A 213 -10.03 -20.00 12.98
CA ALA A 213 -9.83 -20.80 11.76
C ALA A 213 -9.01 -22.07 12.03
N ARG A 214 -7.99 -22.00 12.91
CA ARG A 214 -7.20 -23.14 13.38
C ARG A 214 -8.05 -24.12 14.20
N GLN A 215 -8.82 -23.61 15.17
CA GLN A 215 -9.69 -24.43 16.03
C GLN A 215 -10.67 -25.26 15.20
N TYR A 216 -11.26 -24.64 14.17
CA TYR A 216 -12.21 -25.30 13.27
C TYR A 216 -11.54 -25.97 12.05
N ARG A 217 -10.21 -26.04 12.00
CA ARG A 217 -9.42 -26.65 10.90
C ARG A 217 -9.85 -26.17 9.51
N LYS A 218 -10.14 -24.87 9.36
CA LYS A 218 -10.58 -24.29 8.08
C LYS A 218 -9.42 -24.12 7.11
N GLY A 219 -9.69 -24.33 5.81
CA GLY A 219 -8.76 -24.01 4.74
C GLY A 219 -7.38 -24.64 4.95
N ILE A 220 -6.32 -23.84 4.91
CA ILE A 220 -4.94 -24.27 5.14
C ILE A 220 -4.73 -25.03 6.45
N TRP A 221 -5.54 -24.74 7.48
CA TRP A 221 -5.44 -25.39 8.80
C TRP A 221 -5.97 -26.83 8.80
N SER A 222 -6.72 -27.25 7.77
CA SER A 222 -7.13 -28.65 7.59
C SER A 222 -5.97 -29.58 7.23
N LEU A 223 -4.85 -29.03 6.75
CA LEU A 223 -3.69 -29.80 6.30
C LEU A 223 -2.85 -30.38 7.45
N GLY A 224 -3.05 -29.89 8.68
CA GLY A 224 -2.28 -30.32 9.85
C GLY A 224 -0.78 -30.23 9.60
N ASN A 225 -0.07 -31.36 9.76
CA ASN A 225 1.39 -31.43 9.61
C ASN A 225 1.89 -31.24 8.16
N LEU A 226 1.00 -31.31 7.16
CA LEU A 226 1.36 -31.03 5.76
C LEU A 226 1.39 -29.53 5.47
N TYR A 227 0.86 -28.69 6.36
CA TYR A 227 0.88 -27.25 6.18
C TYR A 227 2.30 -26.69 6.24
N VAL A 228 2.63 -25.81 5.30
CA VAL A 228 3.88 -25.05 5.27
C VAL A 228 3.52 -23.59 5.02
N SER A 229 3.97 -22.70 5.89
CA SER A 229 3.68 -21.27 5.73
C SER A 229 4.20 -20.72 4.40
N PRO A 230 3.52 -19.72 3.79
CA PRO A 230 3.95 -19.20 2.49
C PRO A 230 5.36 -18.60 2.54
N ALA A 231 5.72 -17.94 3.66
CA ALA A 231 7.08 -17.46 3.90
C ALA A 231 8.14 -18.58 3.86
N LYS A 232 7.86 -19.76 4.45
CA LYS A 232 8.77 -20.92 4.39
C LYS A 232 8.77 -21.56 3.00
N TRP A 233 7.61 -21.64 2.35
CA TRP A 233 7.49 -22.21 1.00
C TRP A 233 8.31 -21.46 -0.04
N ARG A 234 8.38 -20.12 0.04
CA ARG A 234 9.18 -19.29 -0.88
C ARG A 234 10.69 -19.53 -0.80
N LYS A 235 11.18 -20.14 0.29
CA LYS A 235 12.59 -20.45 0.52
C LYS A 235 12.98 -21.87 0.11
N ARG A 236 12.01 -22.70 -0.28
CA ARG A 236 12.23 -24.05 -0.81
C ARG A 236 12.52 -24.00 -2.30
#